data_AF-D3YW04-F1
#
_entry.id   AF-D3YW04-F1
#
_cell.length_a   1.000
_cell.length_b   1.000
_cell.length_c   1.000
_cell.angle_alpha   90.00
_cell.angle_beta   90.00
_cell.angle_gamma   90.00
#
_symmetry.space_group_name_H-M   'P 1'
#
loop_
_entity.id
_entity.type
_entity.pdbx_description
1 polymer ?
#
loop_
_entity_poly.entity_id
_entity_poly.type
_entity_poly.pdbx_seq_one_letter_code
_entity_poly.pdbx_strand_id
1 'polypeptide(L)'
;MARSLCAGAWLRKPHYLQCDKYKTGVIDGPACNSLCVTETLYFGKCLSNKPSNQMYLGVWDNLPGVVKCQMEQALHLDFGTELEPRKEIVLFDKPTRGTTVQKFKEMVYSLFKAKLGDQGNLSELVNLILTVADGDRDGQVSLGEAKSAWALLQLNEFLLMVILQDKEHTPKLMGFCGDLYVMESVEYTSLYGISLPWVMELFIPSGFRRSMDQLFTPSWPRKAKIAIGLLEFVEDVFHGPYGNFLMCDTSAKNLGYNEKYDLKMVDMRKIVPETNLKELIKDR
;
A
#
# COMPACT_ATOMS: atom_id res chain seq x y z
N MET A 1 -3.15 -18.03 -15.50
CA MET A 1 -2.58 -17.80 -14.15
C MET A 1 -1.26 -17.07 -14.30
N ALA A 2 -1.08 -15.95 -13.62
CA ALA A 2 0.14 -15.15 -13.68
C ALA A 2 1.30 -15.90 -12.99
N ARG A 3 2.43 -16.05 -13.68
CA ARG A 3 3.67 -16.53 -13.05
C ARG A 3 4.10 -15.46 -12.02
N SER A 4 4.38 -15.87 -10.79
CA SER A 4 5.00 -14.98 -9.80
C SER A 4 6.35 -14.53 -10.35
N LEU A 5 6.54 -13.21 -10.50
CA LEU A 5 7.67 -12.65 -11.24
C LEU A 5 9.00 -12.61 -10.47
N CYS A 6 9.00 -12.99 -9.19
CA CYS A 6 10.20 -12.93 -8.37
C CYS A 6 11.12 -14.13 -8.60
N ALA A 7 11.90 -14.09 -9.68
CA ALA A 7 13.10 -14.92 -9.81
C ALA A 7 14.20 -14.43 -8.83
N GLY A 8 15.02 -15.35 -8.30
CA GLY A 8 15.92 -15.14 -7.15
C GLY A 8 16.86 -13.92 -7.18
N ALA A 9 17.21 -13.39 -8.37
CA ALA A 9 18.03 -12.19 -8.50
C ALA A 9 17.25 -10.87 -8.32
N TRP A 10 15.92 -10.89 -8.37
CA TRP A 10 15.04 -9.71 -8.22
C TRP A 10 14.58 -9.48 -6.79
N LEU A 11 14.67 -10.49 -5.91
CA LEU A 11 14.34 -10.38 -4.49
C LEU A 11 15.27 -9.43 -3.72
N ARG A 12 16.55 -9.30 -4.14
CA ARG A 12 17.57 -8.53 -3.41
C ARG A 12 17.81 -7.12 -3.94
N LYS A 13 17.33 -6.77 -5.13
CA LYS A 13 17.56 -5.45 -5.72
C LYS A 13 16.90 -4.31 -4.92
N PRO A 14 15.62 -4.41 -4.51
CA PRO A 14 14.99 -3.34 -3.73
C PRO A 14 15.68 -3.18 -2.37
N HIS A 15 15.94 -4.30 -1.68
CA HIS A 15 16.67 -4.34 -0.42
C HIS A 15 18.02 -3.61 -0.48
N TYR A 16 18.88 -4.00 -1.43
CA TYR A 16 20.22 -3.41 -1.57
C TYR A 16 20.16 -1.90 -1.86
N LEU A 17 19.26 -1.48 -2.75
CA LEU A 17 19.13 -0.08 -3.16
C LEU A 17 18.66 0.81 -1.99
N GLN A 18 17.69 0.34 -1.19
CA GLN A 18 17.27 1.09 0.00
C GLN A 18 18.40 1.17 1.02
N CYS A 19 19.12 0.07 1.25
CA CYS A 19 20.17 0.07 2.26
C CYS A 19 21.36 0.95 1.90
N ASP A 20 21.71 1.09 0.63
CA ASP A 20 22.72 2.05 0.18
C ASP A 20 22.28 3.51 0.42
N LYS A 21 21.02 3.83 0.09
CA LYS A 21 20.43 5.16 0.36
C LYS A 21 20.31 5.45 1.85
N TYR A 22 20.00 4.45 2.67
CA TYR A 22 19.90 4.59 4.13
C TYR A 22 21.28 4.87 4.74
N LYS A 23 22.30 4.09 4.36
CA LYS A 23 23.69 4.30 4.83
C LYS A 23 24.25 5.67 4.45
N THR A 24 23.78 6.25 3.35
CA THR A 24 24.17 7.59 2.89
C THR A 24 23.28 8.71 3.46
N GLY A 25 22.30 8.40 4.30
CA GLY A 25 21.38 9.35 4.92
C GLY A 25 20.40 10.02 3.94
N VAL A 26 20.15 9.38 2.79
CA VAL A 26 19.21 9.89 1.77
C VAL A 26 17.77 9.56 2.12
N ILE A 27 17.56 8.39 2.73
CA ILE A 27 16.25 7.90 3.18
C ILE A 27 16.35 7.53 4.66
N ASP A 28 15.20 7.44 5.30
CA ASP A 28 15.08 6.96 6.67
C ASP A 28 13.67 6.37 6.89
N GLY A 29 13.46 5.79 8.06
CA GLY A 29 12.16 5.32 8.51
C GLY A 29 12.28 4.20 9.53
N PRO A 30 11.18 3.88 10.23
CA PRO A 30 11.19 2.92 11.35
C PRO A 30 11.72 1.53 10.97
N ALA A 31 11.56 1.13 9.71
CA ALA A 31 11.99 -0.18 9.23
C ALA A 31 13.43 -0.20 8.68
N CYS A 32 14.07 0.95 8.45
CA CYS A 32 15.37 1.00 7.76
C CYS A 32 16.49 0.32 8.57
N ASN A 33 16.54 0.55 9.88
CA ASN A 33 17.53 -0.12 10.74
C ASN A 33 17.33 -1.65 10.72
N SER A 34 16.08 -2.10 10.84
CA SER A 34 15.70 -3.53 10.78
C SER A 34 15.96 -4.18 9.42
N LEU A 35 15.86 -3.39 8.34
CA LEU A 35 16.11 -3.83 6.97
C LEU A 35 17.61 -3.95 6.65
N CYS A 36 18.43 -3.03 7.17
CA CYS A 36 19.77 -2.79 6.63
C CYS A 36 20.92 -2.99 7.62
N VAL A 37 20.64 -3.03 8.92
CA VAL A 37 21.65 -3.11 9.98
C VAL A 37 21.44 -4.33 10.86
N THR A 38 20.28 -4.46 11.52
CA THR A 38 20.01 -5.59 12.43
C THR A 38 19.51 -6.82 11.68
N GLU A 39 19.06 -6.64 10.43
CA GLU A 39 18.52 -7.70 9.57
C GLU A 39 17.36 -8.48 10.24
N THR A 40 16.52 -7.81 11.03
CA THR A 40 15.33 -8.42 11.66
C THR A 40 14.07 -8.35 10.79
N LEU A 41 14.13 -7.66 9.65
CA LEU A 41 13.09 -7.63 8.62
C LEU A 41 13.45 -8.57 7.45
N TYR A 42 12.71 -9.68 7.33
CA TYR A 42 12.98 -10.74 6.35
C TYR A 42 11.98 -10.76 5.21
N PHE A 43 12.47 -11.02 3.99
CA PHE A 43 11.68 -11.19 2.78
C PHE A 43 11.54 -12.68 2.49
N GLY A 44 10.33 -13.20 2.63
CA GLY A 44 9.97 -14.56 2.33
C GLY A 44 9.39 -14.72 0.93
N LYS A 45 8.20 -15.30 0.85
CA LYS A 45 7.56 -15.66 -0.43
C LYS A 45 7.08 -14.44 -1.20
N CYS A 46 7.43 -14.36 -2.47
CA CYS A 46 6.87 -13.35 -3.36
C CYS A 46 5.40 -13.63 -3.71
N LEU A 47 4.58 -12.60 -3.58
CA LEU A 47 3.16 -12.57 -3.93
C LEU A 47 2.88 -11.77 -5.21
N SER A 48 3.92 -11.17 -5.81
CA SER A 48 3.74 -10.28 -6.96
C SER A 48 3.51 -10.99 -8.28
N ASN A 49 2.52 -10.48 -9.00
CA ASN A 49 2.17 -10.85 -10.37
C ASN A 49 2.58 -9.77 -11.40
N LYS A 50 3.18 -8.64 -10.96
CA LYS A 50 3.58 -7.52 -11.83
C LYS A 50 4.97 -7.01 -11.47
N PRO A 51 5.82 -6.68 -12.45
CA PRO A 51 7.20 -6.27 -12.17
C PRO A 51 7.28 -4.88 -11.53
N SER A 52 6.32 -3.99 -11.82
CA SER A 52 6.24 -2.63 -11.29
C SER A 52 5.85 -2.56 -9.81
N ASN A 53 5.36 -3.66 -9.23
CA ASN A 53 4.88 -3.66 -7.86
C ASN A 53 5.20 -4.99 -7.21
N GLN A 54 6.22 -5.01 -6.37
CA GLN A 54 6.66 -6.22 -5.72
C GLN A 54 6.03 -6.31 -4.33
N MET A 55 5.52 -7.50 -4.02
CA MET A 55 4.89 -7.80 -2.73
C MET A 55 5.52 -9.09 -2.24
N TYR A 56 5.92 -9.10 -0.97
CA TYR A 56 6.57 -10.22 -0.32
C TYR A 56 5.89 -10.49 1.00
N LEU A 57 5.60 -11.76 1.29
CA LEU A 57 5.41 -12.19 2.67
C LEU A 57 6.74 -12.00 3.40
N GLY A 58 6.71 -11.43 4.59
CA GLY A 58 7.88 -11.20 5.40
C GLY A 58 7.61 -11.38 6.88
N VAL A 59 8.67 -11.28 7.66
CA VAL A 59 8.60 -11.28 9.13
C VAL A 59 9.43 -10.10 9.61
N TRP A 60 8.85 -9.28 10.49
CA TRP A 60 9.54 -8.16 11.11
C TRP A 60 9.41 -8.27 12.63
N ASP A 61 10.53 -8.39 13.34
CA ASP A 61 10.57 -8.48 14.81
C ASP A 61 9.62 -9.58 15.35
N ASN A 62 9.64 -10.74 14.67
CA ASN A 62 8.79 -11.91 14.92
C ASN A 62 7.29 -11.75 14.61
N LEU A 63 6.88 -10.63 14.00
CA LEU A 63 5.52 -10.43 13.54
C LEU A 63 5.40 -10.70 12.04
N PRO A 64 4.40 -11.48 11.59
CA PRO A 64 4.18 -11.71 10.16
C PRO A 64 3.70 -10.41 9.49
N GLY A 65 4.28 -10.10 8.34
CA GLY A 65 3.99 -8.87 7.60
C GLY A 65 4.00 -9.08 6.10
N VAL A 66 3.50 -8.09 5.37
CA VAL A 66 3.62 -8.00 3.92
C VAL A 66 4.48 -6.79 3.61
N VAL A 67 5.60 -7.03 2.95
CA VAL A 67 6.50 -5.99 2.46
C VAL A 67 6.05 -5.62 1.05
N LYS A 68 5.74 -4.35 0.83
CA LYS A 68 5.36 -3.80 -0.46
C LYS A 68 6.46 -2.86 -0.94
N CYS A 69 6.85 -3.04 -2.19
CA CYS A 69 7.87 -2.24 -2.86
C CYS A 69 7.30 -1.72 -4.17
N GLN A 70 7.26 -0.41 -4.32
CA GLN A 70 7.04 0.21 -5.62
C GLN A 70 8.32 0.05 -6.42
N MET A 71 8.26 -0.63 -7.56
CA MET A 71 9.38 -0.64 -8.49
C MET A 71 9.16 0.48 -9.49
N GLU A 72 10.25 1.16 -9.90
CA GLU A 72 10.22 2.28 -10.83
C GLU A 72 9.33 2.02 -12.05
N GLN A 73 8.13 2.60 -11.97
CA GLN A 73 7.36 3.22 -13.03
C GLN A 73 6.21 3.95 -12.35
N ALA A 74 6.04 5.20 -12.76
CA ALA A 74 5.02 6.12 -12.26
C ALA A 74 3.66 5.42 -12.10
N LEU A 75 2.85 5.92 -11.17
CA LEU A 75 1.40 5.71 -11.17
C LEU A 75 0.82 6.30 -12.46
N HIS A 76 1.01 5.61 -13.58
CA HIS A 76 0.09 5.69 -14.70
C HIS A 76 -1.10 4.82 -14.29
N LEU A 77 -2.23 5.47 -14.00
CA LEU A 77 -3.51 4.80 -14.16
C LEU A 77 -3.57 4.44 -15.65
N ASP A 78 -3.21 3.20 -15.98
CA ASP A 78 -3.25 2.68 -17.35
C ASP A 78 -4.71 2.61 -17.84
N PHE A 79 -5.23 3.75 -18.29
CA PHE A 79 -6.26 3.83 -19.31
C PHE A 79 -5.63 4.55 -20.48
N GLY A 80 -5.13 3.76 -21.43
CA GLY A 80 -4.25 4.21 -22.51
C GLY A 80 -4.62 5.57 -23.12
N THR A 81 -3.65 6.48 -23.06
CA THR A 81 -3.38 7.55 -24.03
C THR A 81 -1.97 8.04 -23.75
N GLU A 82 -1.10 7.95 -24.76
CA GLU A 82 0.22 8.59 -24.79
C GLU A 82 0.09 10.10 -24.72
N LEU A 83 1.03 10.74 -24.00
CA LEU A 83 1.68 12.05 -24.25
C LEU A 83 1.88 12.84 -22.96
N GLU A 84 2.99 12.56 -22.26
CA GLU A 84 3.82 13.55 -21.55
C GLU A 84 5.24 12.94 -21.47
N PRO A 85 6.32 13.66 -21.81
CA PRO A 85 7.66 13.11 -21.90
C PRO A 85 8.19 12.71 -20.52
N ARG A 86 8.70 11.48 -20.46
CA ARG A 86 9.47 10.82 -19.38
C ARG A 86 10.23 11.81 -18.48
N LYS A 87 9.63 12.20 -17.36
CA LYS A 87 10.39 12.63 -16.19
C LYS A 87 10.64 11.39 -15.36
N GLU A 88 11.90 10.95 -15.33
CA GLU A 88 12.40 10.11 -14.24
C GLU A 88 12.06 10.84 -12.94
N ILE A 89 11.05 10.36 -12.22
CA ILE A 89 10.80 10.83 -10.86
C ILE A 89 11.93 10.22 -10.05
N VAL A 90 13.03 10.95 -9.88
CA VAL A 90 14.06 10.57 -8.93
C VAL A 90 13.39 10.58 -7.56
N LEU A 91 13.11 9.38 -7.07
CA LEU A 91 12.08 9.12 -6.06
C LEU A 91 12.32 9.86 -4.73
N PHE A 92 13.56 10.29 -4.48
CA PHE A 92 14.01 10.93 -3.24
C PHE A 92 14.69 12.29 -3.46
N ASP A 93 14.46 12.97 -4.59
CA ASP A 93 15.02 14.31 -4.82
C ASP A 93 14.31 15.41 -4.02
N LYS A 94 13.07 15.14 -3.60
CA LYS A 94 12.26 16.05 -2.81
C LYS A 94 12.01 15.46 -1.41
N PRO A 95 12.06 16.28 -0.34
CA PRO A 95 12.50 17.68 -0.34
C PRO A 95 14.03 17.85 -0.54
N THR A 96 14.45 19.04 -0.99
CA THR A 96 15.87 19.36 -1.21
C THR A 96 16.61 19.58 0.10
N ARG A 97 17.94 19.41 0.10
CA ARG A 97 18.79 19.71 1.26
C ARG A 97 18.58 21.18 1.70
N GLY A 98 18.41 21.40 3.00
CA GLY A 98 18.14 22.72 3.58
C GLY A 98 16.65 23.10 3.67
N THR A 99 15.73 22.20 3.28
CA THR A 99 14.29 22.41 3.51
C THR A 99 13.99 22.37 5.00
N THR A 100 13.34 23.41 5.52
CA THR A 100 12.91 23.46 6.93
C THR A 100 11.65 22.61 7.14
N VAL A 101 11.39 22.20 8.38
CA VAL A 101 10.17 21.45 8.74
C VAL A 101 8.90 22.21 8.35
N GLN A 102 8.88 23.53 8.56
CA GLN A 102 7.76 24.38 8.15
C GLN A 102 7.58 24.38 6.63
N LYS A 103 8.67 24.42 5.87
CA LYS A 103 8.58 24.36 4.41
C LYS A 103 8.10 23.00 3.92
N PHE A 104 8.55 21.92 4.57
CA PHE A 104 8.06 20.57 4.30
C PHE A 104 6.55 20.46 4.59
N LYS A 105 6.08 21.02 5.71
CA LYS A 105 4.67 21.11 6.06
C LYS A 105 3.83 21.79 4.95
N GLU A 106 4.31 22.92 4.42
CA GLU A 106 3.68 23.60 3.28
C GLU A 106 3.65 22.75 2.01
N MET A 107 4.75 22.03 1.71
CA MET A 107 4.82 21.13 0.56
C MET A 107 3.79 20.00 0.67
N VAL A 108 3.67 19.38 1.84
CA VAL A 108 2.70 18.31 2.11
C VAL A 108 1.27 18.86 2.01
N TYR A 109 1.01 20.03 2.59
CA TYR A 109 -0.28 20.70 2.45
C TYR A 109 -0.64 20.95 0.99
N SER A 110 0.30 21.46 0.19
CA SER A 110 0.09 21.70 -1.24
C SER A 110 -0.16 20.41 -2.02
N LEU A 111 0.52 19.32 -1.66
CA LEU A 111 0.30 17.99 -2.26
C LEU A 111 -1.12 17.50 -1.97
N PHE A 112 -1.61 17.64 -0.74
CA PHE A 112 -2.96 17.23 -0.39
C PHE A 112 -4.02 18.12 -0.99
N LYS A 113 -3.79 19.44 -1.05
CA LYS A 113 -4.72 20.33 -1.76
C LYS A 113 -4.83 19.96 -3.24
N ALA A 114 -3.72 19.59 -3.88
CA ALA A 114 -3.73 19.12 -5.27
C ALA A 114 -4.44 17.76 -5.42
N LYS A 115 -4.21 16.81 -4.50
CA LYS A 115 -4.80 15.45 -4.60
C LYS A 115 -6.26 15.37 -4.16
N LEU A 116 -6.64 16.09 -3.11
CA LEU A 116 -7.92 15.94 -2.40
C LEU A 116 -8.86 17.13 -2.63
N GLY A 117 -8.36 18.21 -3.23
CA GLY A 117 -9.07 19.49 -3.32
C GLY A 117 -9.00 20.29 -2.02
N ASP A 118 -9.80 21.34 -1.93
CA ASP A 118 -9.84 22.22 -0.75
C ASP A 118 -10.74 21.60 0.34
N GLN A 119 -10.13 20.84 1.25
CA GLN A 119 -10.82 20.23 2.39
C GLN A 119 -10.53 21.03 3.68
N GLY A 120 -11.52 21.17 4.56
CA GLY A 120 -11.37 21.92 5.81
C GLY A 120 -10.34 21.31 6.78
N ASN A 121 -10.16 19.99 6.73
CA ASN A 121 -9.35 19.24 7.71
C ASN A 121 -7.94 18.90 7.20
N LEU A 122 -7.47 19.51 6.10
CA LEU A 122 -6.14 19.21 5.53
C LEU A 122 -5.00 19.45 6.54
N SER A 123 -5.12 20.45 7.40
CA SER A 123 -4.10 20.75 8.41
C SER A 123 -3.89 19.60 9.39
N GLU A 124 -4.98 18.92 9.78
CA GLU A 124 -4.93 17.75 10.66
C GLU A 124 -4.25 16.57 9.97
N LEU A 125 -4.59 16.31 8.71
CA LEU A 125 -3.94 15.27 7.91
C LEU A 125 -2.44 15.52 7.75
N VAL A 126 -2.03 16.78 7.55
CA VAL A 126 -0.62 17.14 7.49
C VAL A 126 0.08 16.84 8.82
N ASN A 127 -0.53 17.17 9.96
CA ASN A 127 0.05 16.87 11.28
C ASN A 127 0.13 15.36 11.54
N LEU A 128 -0.89 14.60 11.14
CA LEU A 128 -0.88 13.14 11.21
C LEU A 128 0.31 12.57 10.41
N ILE A 129 0.53 13.09 9.21
CA ILE A 129 1.62 12.65 8.34
C ILE A 129 2.99 13.05 8.87
N LEU A 130 3.13 14.23 9.50
CA LEU A 130 4.37 14.57 10.19
C LEU A 130 4.66 13.62 11.36
N THR A 131 3.61 13.17 12.06
CA THR A 131 3.74 12.18 13.15
C THR A 131 4.14 10.80 12.61
N VAL A 132 3.66 10.42 11.42
CA VAL A 132 4.07 9.17 10.76
C VAL A 132 5.48 9.29 10.16
N ALA A 133 5.87 10.48 9.70
CA ALA A 133 7.18 10.73 9.12
C ALA A 133 8.31 10.73 10.16
N ASP A 134 8.04 11.23 11.37
CA ASP A 134 8.91 11.14 12.56
C ASP A 134 9.02 9.68 13.01
N GLY A 135 9.96 8.97 12.39
CA GLY A 135 10.13 7.53 12.51
C GLY A 135 10.91 7.12 13.74
N ASP A 136 11.85 7.96 14.18
CA ASP A 136 12.62 7.75 15.42
C ASP A 136 11.93 8.32 16.67
N ARG A 137 10.86 9.10 16.49
CA ARG A 137 10.01 9.69 17.53
C ARG A 137 10.75 10.72 18.36
N ASP A 138 11.67 11.47 17.74
CA ASP A 138 12.40 12.56 18.39
C ASP A 138 11.61 13.89 18.41
N GLY A 139 10.43 13.93 17.78
CA GLY A 139 9.56 15.10 17.68
C GLY A 139 9.94 16.05 16.54
N GLN A 140 10.93 15.71 15.74
CA GLN A 140 11.38 16.43 14.55
C GLN A 140 11.28 15.53 13.33
N VAL A 141 11.41 16.13 12.14
CA VAL A 141 11.43 15.38 10.89
C VAL A 141 12.74 15.70 10.20
N SER A 142 13.63 14.71 10.17
CA SER A 142 14.90 14.78 9.48
C SER A 142 14.71 14.83 7.95
N LEU A 143 15.78 15.16 7.21
CA LEU A 143 15.72 15.18 5.75
C LEU A 143 15.43 13.79 5.16
N GLY A 144 16.00 12.73 5.74
CA GLY A 144 15.81 11.35 5.27
C GLY A 144 14.37 10.87 5.48
N GLU A 145 13.80 11.17 6.64
CA GLU A 145 12.39 10.93 6.96
C GLU A 145 11.46 11.71 6.03
N ALA A 146 11.72 13.01 5.85
CA ALA A 146 10.92 13.85 4.96
C ALA A 146 10.93 13.36 3.51
N LYS A 147 12.09 12.88 3.01
CA LYS A 147 12.22 12.28 1.67
C LYS A 147 11.44 10.98 1.53
N SER A 148 11.53 10.13 2.55
CA SER A 148 10.87 8.82 2.56
C SER A 148 9.35 8.99 2.64
N ALA A 149 8.88 9.84 3.55
CA ALA A 149 7.48 10.24 3.66
C ALA A 149 6.98 10.86 2.34
N TRP A 150 7.72 11.79 1.75
CA TRP A 150 7.33 12.42 0.49
C TRP A 150 7.15 11.41 -0.66
N ALA A 151 8.05 10.43 -0.76
CA ALA A 151 7.98 9.36 -1.76
C ALA A 151 6.72 8.49 -1.54
N LEU A 152 6.46 8.09 -0.30
CA LEU A 152 5.31 7.26 0.07
C LEU A 152 3.97 7.98 -0.15
N LEU A 153 3.89 9.29 0.14
CA LEU A 153 2.68 10.10 -0.07
C LEU A 153 2.22 10.19 -1.54
N GLN A 154 3.12 9.91 -2.48
CA GLN A 154 2.74 9.79 -3.89
C GLN A 154 1.84 8.57 -4.13
N LEU A 155 1.96 7.53 -3.31
CA LEU A 155 1.16 6.31 -3.38
C LEU A 155 -0.19 6.52 -2.67
N ASN A 156 -1.29 6.42 -3.43
CA ASN A 156 -2.64 6.55 -2.86
C ASN A 156 -2.92 5.49 -1.80
N GLU A 157 -2.41 4.27 -1.98
CA GLU A 157 -2.53 3.20 -0.99
C GLU A 157 -1.89 3.57 0.35
N PHE A 158 -0.70 4.18 0.34
CA PHE A 158 -0.05 4.61 1.57
C PHE A 158 -0.84 5.72 2.27
N LEU A 159 -1.30 6.71 1.51
CA LEU A 159 -2.13 7.79 2.04
C LEU A 159 -3.41 7.22 2.70
N LEU A 160 -4.09 6.27 2.06
CA LEU A 160 -5.29 5.65 2.59
C LEU A 160 -5.01 4.79 3.82
N MET A 161 -3.88 4.08 3.89
CA MET A 161 -3.50 3.36 5.10
C MET A 161 -3.31 4.30 6.29
N VAL A 162 -2.77 5.50 6.09
CA VAL A 162 -2.63 6.49 7.17
C VAL A 162 -3.99 7.09 7.55
N ILE A 163 -4.82 7.47 6.56
CA ILE A 163 -6.16 8.04 6.81
C ILE A 163 -7.06 7.05 7.55
N LEU A 164 -6.97 5.77 7.19
CA LEU A 164 -7.85 4.71 7.70
C LEU A 164 -7.14 3.80 8.72
N GLN A 165 -6.04 4.25 9.33
CA GLN A 165 -5.20 3.45 10.23
C GLN A 165 -5.96 2.87 11.43
N ASP A 166 -6.99 3.58 11.90
CA ASP A 166 -7.79 3.21 13.07
C ASP A 166 -9.02 2.36 12.71
N LYS A 167 -9.22 2.06 11.42
CA LYS A 167 -10.35 1.29 10.93
C LYS A 167 -10.04 -0.19 10.85
N GLU A 168 -10.98 -1.03 11.28
CA GLU A 168 -10.79 -2.48 11.35
C GLU A 168 -10.51 -3.11 9.98
N HIS A 169 -11.08 -2.55 8.91
CA HIS A 169 -10.91 -3.06 7.55
C HIS A 169 -9.57 -2.69 6.89
N THR A 170 -8.74 -1.88 7.54
CA THR A 170 -7.43 -1.48 7.04
C THR A 170 -6.34 -2.32 7.70
N PRO A 171 -5.41 -2.89 6.93
CA PRO A 171 -4.21 -3.50 7.50
C PRO A 171 -3.34 -2.45 8.20
N LYS A 172 -2.91 -2.74 9.42
CA LYS A 172 -2.00 -1.86 10.17
C LYS A 172 -0.68 -1.65 9.43
N LEU A 173 -0.29 -0.39 9.27
CA LEU A 173 1.04 0.01 8.83
C LEU A 173 2.04 -0.23 9.97
N MET A 174 3.00 -1.12 9.77
CA MET A 174 4.03 -1.43 10.77
C MET A 174 5.19 -0.44 10.69
N GLY A 175 5.51 0.04 9.49
CA GLY A 175 6.61 0.97 9.26
C GLY A 175 7.08 0.99 7.81
N PHE A 176 8.12 1.77 7.54
CA PHE A 176 8.63 1.99 6.19
C PHE A 176 10.13 2.26 6.16
N CYS A 177 10.73 2.15 4.98
CA CYS A 177 12.09 2.55 4.67
C CYS A 177 12.18 3.06 3.23
N GLY A 178 12.38 4.37 3.04
CA GLY A 178 12.27 4.98 1.72
C GLY A 178 10.85 4.86 1.18
N ASP A 179 10.66 4.26 0.01
CA ASP A 179 9.36 3.95 -0.60
C ASP A 179 8.93 2.49 -0.43
N LEU A 180 9.68 1.74 0.37
CA LEU A 180 9.27 0.42 0.84
C LEU A 180 8.49 0.58 2.13
N TYR A 181 7.36 -0.11 2.25
CA TYR A 181 6.59 -0.13 3.49
C TYR A 181 6.12 -1.54 3.84
N VAL A 182 5.89 -1.74 5.14
CA VAL A 182 5.51 -3.01 5.75
C VAL A 182 4.17 -2.84 6.43
N MET A 183 3.25 -3.76 6.12
CA MET A 183 1.92 -3.82 6.73
C MET A 183 1.69 -5.18 7.39
N GLU A 184 0.72 -5.27 8.28
CA GLU A 184 0.31 -6.55 8.85
C GLU A 184 -0.10 -7.56 7.77
N SER A 185 0.20 -8.84 8.00
CA SER A 185 -0.22 -9.89 7.08
C SER A 185 -1.72 -10.17 7.21
N VAL A 186 -2.42 -10.27 6.08
CA VAL A 186 -3.80 -10.74 6.02
C VAL A 186 -3.79 -12.26 5.82
N GLU A 187 -4.43 -13.00 6.72
CA GLU A 187 -4.40 -14.47 6.75
C GLU A 187 -5.08 -15.09 5.53
N TYR A 188 -6.26 -14.58 5.17
CA TYR A 188 -7.04 -15.08 4.05
C TYR A 188 -7.17 -14.01 2.97
N THR A 189 -6.37 -14.11 1.91
CA THR A 189 -6.35 -13.14 0.79
C THR A 189 -7.31 -13.49 -0.34
N SER A 190 -8.19 -14.48 -0.16
CA SER A 190 -9.20 -14.87 -1.16
C SER A 190 -10.57 -14.97 -0.48
N LEU A 191 -11.52 -14.17 -0.92
CA LEU A 191 -12.90 -14.19 -0.40
C LEU A 191 -13.65 -15.49 -0.71
N TYR A 192 -13.32 -16.13 -1.83
CA TYR A 192 -13.98 -17.33 -2.31
C TYR A 192 -12.97 -18.33 -2.86
N GLY A 193 -13.25 -19.62 -2.64
CA GLY A 193 -12.50 -20.72 -3.24
C GLY A 193 -11.23 -21.10 -2.48
N ILE A 194 -10.81 -22.35 -2.70
CA ILE A 194 -9.57 -22.89 -2.17
C ILE A 194 -8.44 -22.50 -3.12
N SER A 195 -7.36 -21.89 -2.60
CA SER A 195 -6.15 -21.67 -3.40
C SER A 195 -5.38 -23.01 -3.54
N LEU A 196 -5.79 -23.84 -4.50
CA LEU A 196 -5.14 -25.13 -4.75
C LEU A 196 -3.89 -24.94 -5.62
N PRO A 197 -2.79 -25.66 -5.34
CA PRO A 197 -1.65 -25.74 -6.25
C PRO A 197 -2.13 -26.20 -7.63
N TRP A 198 -1.60 -25.61 -8.71
CA TRP A 198 -2.00 -25.89 -10.10
C TRP A 198 -1.98 -27.39 -10.45
N VAL A 199 -1.06 -28.15 -9.85
CA VAL A 199 -0.95 -29.60 -10.02
C VAL A 199 -2.22 -30.30 -9.54
N MET A 200 -2.79 -29.85 -8.43
CA MET A 200 -3.98 -30.43 -7.81
C MET A 200 -5.26 -30.01 -8.55
N GLU A 201 -5.29 -28.82 -9.15
CA GLU A 201 -6.41 -28.36 -9.98
C GLU A 201 -6.65 -29.24 -11.22
N LEU A 202 -5.58 -29.83 -11.77
CA LEU A 202 -5.65 -30.67 -12.97
C LEU A 202 -6.37 -32.00 -12.75
N PHE A 203 -6.41 -32.47 -11.50
CA PHE A 203 -7.02 -33.75 -11.12
C PHE A 203 -8.47 -33.60 -10.62
N ILE A 204 -9.03 -32.39 -10.57
CA ILE A 204 -10.38 -32.16 -10.03
C ILE A 204 -11.39 -32.15 -11.18
N PRO A 205 -12.35 -33.10 -11.20
CA PRO A 205 -13.46 -33.08 -12.15
C PRO A 205 -14.26 -31.78 -12.03
N SER A 206 -14.62 -31.16 -13.14
CA SER A 206 -15.36 -29.88 -13.19
C SER A 206 -16.67 -29.90 -12.39
N GLY A 207 -17.35 -31.05 -12.29
CA GLY A 207 -18.56 -31.24 -11.47
C GLY A 207 -18.29 -31.30 -9.96
N PHE A 208 -17.10 -31.71 -9.53
CA PHE A 208 -16.71 -31.78 -8.11
C PHE A 208 -16.27 -30.43 -7.57
N ARG A 209 -15.80 -29.52 -8.44
CA ARG A 209 -15.35 -28.17 -8.09
C ARG A 209 -16.45 -27.33 -7.43
N ARG A 210 -17.66 -27.30 -7.99
CA ARG A 210 -18.82 -26.59 -7.41
C ARG A 210 -19.23 -27.13 -6.03
N SER A 211 -19.18 -28.44 -5.85
CA SER A 211 -19.54 -29.08 -4.58
C SER A 211 -18.48 -28.85 -3.50
N MET A 212 -17.18 -28.87 -3.87
CA MET A 212 -16.11 -28.50 -2.95
C MET A 212 -16.14 -27.01 -2.61
N ASP A 213 -16.36 -26.13 -3.58
CA ASP A 213 -16.47 -24.70 -3.31
C ASP A 213 -17.61 -24.40 -2.33
N GLN A 214 -18.76 -25.07 -2.43
CA GLN A 214 -19.85 -24.95 -1.44
C GLN A 214 -19.44 -25.47 -0.05
N LEU A 215 -18.79 -26.62 0.04
CA LEU A 215 -18.38 -27.25 1.30
C LEU A 215 -17.33 -26.43 2.07
N PHE A 216 -16.46 -25.72 1.36
CA PHE A 216 -15.41 -24.88 1.94
C PHE A 216 -15.77 -23.39 1.98
N THR A 217 -17.01 -23.02 1.61
CA THR A 217 -17.46 -21.65 1.81
C THR A 217 -17.83 -21.39 3.27
N PRO A 218 -17.47 -20.22 3.83
CA PRO A 218 -17.89 -19.83 5.17
C PRO A 218 -19.41 -19.86 5.33
N SER A 219 -19.88 -20.12 6.55
CA SER A 219 -21.31 -20.10 6.87
C SER A 219 -21.94 -18.76 6.49
N TRP A 220 -23.25 -18.74 6.21
CA TRP A 220 -23.92 -17.52 5.78
C TRP A 220 -23.70 -16.31 6.71
N PRO A 221 -23.73 -16.46 8.05
CA PRO A 221 -23.41 -15.35 8.96
C PRO A 221 -22.00 -14.78 8.79
N ARG A 222 -21.01 -15.62 8.49
CA ARG A 222 -19.61 -15.20 8.27
C ARG A 222 -19.48 -14.44 6.95
N LYS A 223 -20.17 -14.90 5.89
CA LYS A 223 -20.25 -14.17 4.62
C LYS A 223 -20.91 -12.81 4.78
N ALA A 224 -22.00 -12.75 5.55
CA ALA A 224 -22.69 -11.50 5.86
C ALA A 224 -21.76 -10.53 6.62
N LYS A 225 -20.99 -11.02 7.60
CA LYS A 225 -20.02 -10.20 8.34
C LYS A 225 -18.96 -9.57 7.42
N ILE A 226 -18.37 -10.35 6.51
CA ILE A 226 -17.40 -9.81 5.53
C ILE A 226 -18.05 -8.75 4.64
N ALA A 227 -19.28 -9.00 4.18
CA ALA A 227 -20.00 -8.06 3.32
C ALA A 227 -20.35 -6.75 4.05
N ILE A 228 -20.70 -6.82 5.33
CA ILE A 228 -20.91 -5.63 6.18
C ILE A 228 -19.62 -4.83 6.28
N GLY A 229 -18.49 -5.47 6.58
CA GLY A 229 -17.19 -4.79 6.62
C GLY A 229 -16.81 -4.12 5.30
N LEU A 230 -17.26 -4.65 4.15
CA LEU A 230 -17.06 -4.02 2.84
C LEU A 230 -17.89 -2.74 2.69
N LEU A 231 -19.14 -2.76 3.16
CA LEU A 231 -20.00 -1.59 3.13
C LEU A 231 -19.48 -0.50 4.06
N GLU A 232 -19.01 -0.87 5.26
CA GLU A 232 -18.36 0.05 6.20
C GLU A 232 -17.10 0.68 5.57
N PHE A 233 -16.29 -0.12 4.87
CA PHE A 233 -15.14 0.41 4.14
C PHE A 233 -15.54 1.40 3.04
N VAL A 234 -16.57 1.07 2.24
CA VAL A 234 -17.07 1.98 1.20
C VAL A 234 -17.56 3.28 1.83
N GLU A 235 -18.27 3.21 2.95
CA GLU A 235 -18.72 4.42 3.67
C GLU A 235 -17.54 5.28 4.13
N ASP A 236 -16.50 4.69 4.73
CA ASP A 236 -15.32 5.41 5.20
C ASP A 236 -14.48 6.03 4.06
N VAL A 237 -14.47 5.38 2.89
CA VAL A 237 -13.75 5.85 1.69
C VAL A 237 -14.51 6.96 0.96
N PHE A 238 -15.84 6.87 0.88
CA PHE A 238 -16.67 7.85 0.18
C PHE A 238 -17.04 9.06 1.06
N HIS A 239 -17.25 8.87 2.36
CA HIS A 239 -17.63 9.93 3.30
C HIS A 239 -16.52 10.26 4.29
N GLY A 240 -15.27 10.03 3.89
CA GLY A 240 -14.10 10.28 4.72
C GLY A 240 -13.90 11.77 5.04
N PRO A 241 -13.22 12.09 6.15
CA PRO A 241 -13.00 13.47 6.61
C PRO A 241 -12.09 14.31 5.69
N TYR A 242 -11.46 13.68 4.70
CA TYR A 242 -10.50 14.28 3.77
C TYR A 242 -10.96 14.24 2.31
N GLY A 243 -12.27 14.11 2.09
CA GLY A 243 -12.90 14.09 0.78
C GLY A 243 -13.20 12.68 0.27
N ASN A 244 -13.84 12.63 -0.89
CA ASN A 244 -14.35 11.39 -1.45
C ASN A 244 -13.26 10.66 -2.25
N PHE A 245 -13.16 9.36 -2.02
CA PHE A 245 -12.33 8.47 -2.81
C PHE A 245 -13.20 7.49 -3.60
N LEU A 246 -12.78 7.17 -4.81
CA LEU A 246 -13.48 6.29 -5.74
C LEU A 246 -12.70 4.98 -5.90
N MET A 247 -13.39 3.86 -5.76
CA MET A 247 -12.82 2.53 -5.94
C MET A 247 -12.87 2.11 -7.42
N CYS A 248 -11.74 2.19 -8.13
CA CYS A 248 -11.66 1.83 -9.56
C CYS A 248 -11.39 0.33 -9.83
N ASP A 249 -11.16 -0.50 -8.80
CA ASP A 249 -11.02 -1.96 -8.93
C ASP A 249 -11.59 -2.66 -7.69
N THR A 250 -12.80 -3.18 -7.83
CA THR A 250 -13.55 -3.89 -6.79
C THR A 250 -13.38 -5.41 -6.86
N SER A 251 -12.27 -5.88 -7.44
CA SER A 251 -12.01 -7.32 -7.56
C SER A 251 -11.81 -8.00 -6.21
N ALA A 252 -12.36 -9.21 -6.06
CA ALA A 252 -12.20 -10.04 -4.85
C ALA A 252 -10.74 -10.35 -4.48
N LYS A 253 -9.79 -10.21 -5.42
CA LYS A 253 -8.34 -10.37 -5.16
C LYS A 253 -7.75 -9.25 -4.29
N ASN A 254 -8.44 -8.11 -4.17
CA ASN A 254 -8.01 -6.95 -3.40
C ASN A 254 -8.54 -7.02 -1.95
N LEU A 255 -9.34 -8.04 -1.65
CA LEU A 255 -10.07 -8.22 -0.41
C LEU A 255 -9.59 -9.50 0.29
N GLY A 256 -9.48 -9.41 1.61
CA GLY A 256 -9.17 -10.55 2.46
C GLY A 256 -9.91 -10.45 3.78
N TYR A 257 -9.63 -11.35 4.70
CA TYR A 257 -10.21 -11.35 6.04
C TYR A 257 -9.29 -12.04 7.06
N ASN A 258 -9.53 -11.78 8.35
CA ASN A 258 -8.84 -12.41 9.47
C ASN A 258 -9.63 -13.64 10.02
N GLU A 259 -9.12 -14.33 11.04
CA GLU A 259 -9.78 -15.50 11.65
C GLU A 259 -11.18 -15.19 12.19
N LYS A 260 -11.43 -13.92 12.54
CA LYS A 260 -12.72 -13.43 13.04
C LYS A 260 -13.71 -13.07 11.92
N TYR A 261 -13.32 -13.23 10.65
CA TYR A 261 -14.08 -12.83 9.46
C TYR A 261 -14.35 -11.32 9.37
N ASP A 262 -13.46 -10.51 9.96
CA ASP A 262 -13.41 -9.07 9.70
C ASP A 262 -12.74 -8.86 8.34
N LEU A 263 -13.35 -8.04 7.47
CA LEU A 263 -12.78 -7.72 6.17
C LEU A 263 -11.41 -7.02 6.36
N LYS A 264 -10.47 -7.27 5.45
CA LYS A 264 -9.22 -6.52 5.33
C LYS A 264 -8.96 -6.15 3.87
N MET A 265 -8.65 -4.88 3.61
CA MET A 265 -8.27 -4.39 2.29
C MET A 265 -6.82 -4.74 2.00
N VAL A 266 -6.58 -5.71 1.11
CA VAL A 266 -5.22 -6.18 0.77
C VAL A 266 -4.54 -5.26 -0.23
N ASP A 267 -5.29 -4.61 -1.12
CA ASP A 267 -4.77 -3.71 -2.15
C ASP A 267 -5.70 -2.50 -2.34
N MET A 268 -5.20 -1.30 -2.06
CA MET A 268 -5.94 -0.04 -2.17
C MET A 268 -5.40 0.90 -3.27
N ARG A 269 -4.49 0.44 -4.12
CA ARG A 269 -3.79 1.33 -5.09
C ARG A 269 -4.71 1.99 -6.10
N LYS A 270 -5.78 1.30 -6.45
CA LYS A 270 -6.78 1.76 -7.43
C LYS A 270 -7.94 2.49 -6.76
N ILE A 271 -7.76 2.94 -5.54
CA ILE A 271 -8.65 3.88 -4.89
C ILE A 271 -8.05 5.27 -5.11
N VAL A 272 -8.82 6.14 -5.77
CA VAL A 272 -8.33 7.44 -6.25
C VAL A 272 -9.21 8.56 -5.72
N PRO A 273 -8.65 9.73 -5.38
CA PRO A 273 -9.47 10.88 -5.03
C PRO A 273 -10.41 11.29 -6.17
N GLU A 274 -11.63 11.66 -5.83
CA GLU A 274 -12.64 12.10 -6.82
C GLU A 274 -12.18 13.34 -7.59
N THR A 275 -11.51 14.28 -6.93
CA THR A 275 -10.98 15.52 -7.53
C THR A 275 -10.02 15.22 -8.69
N ASN A 276 -9.04 14.34 -8.46
CA ASN A 276 -8.09 13.93 -9.49
C ASN A 276 -8.78 13.26 -10.67
N LEU A 277 -9.77 12.40 -10.42
CA LEU A 277 -10.49 11.73 -11.51
C LEU A 277 -11.33 12.73 -12.33
N LYS A 278 -11.98 13.69 -11.68
CA LYS A 278 -12.76 14.73 -12.36
C LYS A 278 -11.91 15.61 -13.25
N GLU A 279 -10.72 15.99 -12.80
CA GLU A 279 -9.76 16.75 -13.62
C GLU A 279 -9.31 15.94 -14.84
N LEU A 280 -8.95 14.67 -14.64
CA LEU A 280 -8.57 13.78 -15.75
C LEU A 280 -9.67 13.57 -16.79
N ILE A 281 -10.94 13.56 -16.38
CA ILE A 281 -12.07 13.42 -17.32
C ILE A 281 -12.35 14.74 -18.05
N LYS A 282 -12.12 15.90 -17.43
CA LYS A 282 -12.36 17.21 -18.05
C LYS A 282 -11.32 17.56 -19.12
N ASP A 283 -10.10 17.06 -18.98
CA ASP A 283 -9.00 17.28 -19.93
C ASP A 283 -9.10 16.38 -21.19
N ARG A 284 -10.18 15.61 -21.35
CA ARG A 284 -10.42 14.68 -22.46
C ARG A 284 -11.65 15.08 -23.27
#